data_AF-A0A2H0AEQ1-F1
#
_entry.id   AF-A0A2H0AEQ1-F1
#
_cell.length_a   1.000
_cell.length_b   1.000
_cell.length_c   1.000
_cell.angle_alpha   90.00
_cell.angle_beta   90.00
_cell.angle_gamma   90.00
#
_symmetry.space_group_name_H-M   'P 1'
#
loop_
_entity.id
_entity.type
_entity.pdbx_description
1 polymer ?
#
loop_
_entity_poly.entity_id
_entity_poly.type
_entity_poly.pdbx_seq_one_letter_code
_entity_poly.pdbx_strand_id
1 'polypeptide(L)'
;MIMEAHDPHGVQTEQTRLLAALAEGIALSGRFLGMLDTERVALADMDVTVLMRQVRAKEELLVGLQRLDQELGESMAELRRATEVGPAGLASLASLF
;
A
#
# COMPACT_ATOMS: atom_id res chain seq x y z
N MET A 1 -10.00 0.45 38.49
CA MET A 1 -10.04 -0.38 37.27
C MET A 1 -10.50 0.55 36.15
N ILE A 2 -9.55 1.14 35.43
CA ILE A 2 -9.85 2.14 34.40
C ILE A 2 -10.24 1.34 33.15
N MET A 3 -11.52 1.38 32.78
CA MET A 3 -11.98 0.95 31.46
C MET A 3 -11.36 1.93 30.47
N GLU A 4 -10.28 1.55 29.80
CA GLU A 4 -9.80 2.29 28.64
C GLU A 4 -10.86 2.16 27.55
N ALA A 5 -11.35 3.31 27.10
CA ALA A 5 -12.34 3.41 26.05
C ALA A 5 -11.78 2.74 24.79
N HIS A 6 -12.41 1.65 24.37
CA HIS A 6 -12.33 1.21 22.99
C HIS A 6 -12.81 2.37 22.13
N ASP A 7 -11.91 3.00 21.37
CA ASP A 7 -12.26 4.05 20.41
C ASP A 7 -12.51 3.40 19.04
N PRO A 8 -13.76 3.02 18.71
CA PRO A 8 -14.08 2.44 17.41
C PRO A 8 -13.78 3.40 16.25
N HIS A 9 -13.69 4.71 16.50
CA HIS A 9 -13.36 5.69 15.46
C HIS A 9 -11.88 5.65 15.08
N GLY A 10 -10.98 5.32 16.01
CA GLY A 10 -9.55 5.13 15.74
C GLY A 10 -9.28 3.93 14.82
N VAL A 11 -9.94 2.80 15.07
CA VAL A 11 -9.79 1.59 14.25
C VAL A 11 -10.33 1.80 12.84
N GLN A 12 -11.51 2.43 12.71
CA GLN A 12 -12.12 2.69 11.39
C GLN A 12 -11.29 3.67 10.55
N THR A 13 -10.69 4.67 11.19
CA THR A 13 -9.77 5.61 10.53
C THR A 13 -8.55 4.88 9.98
N GLU A 14 -7.97 3.96 10.75
CA GLU A 14 -6.78 3.23 10.33
C GLU A 14 -7.08 2.16 9.26
N GLN A 15 -8.24 1.51 9.33
CA GLN A 15 -8.73 0.65 8.24
C GLN A 15 -8.88 1.42 6.92
N THR A 16 -9.39 2.67 6.98
CA THR A 16 -9.55 3.52 5.79
C THR A 16 -8.20 3.90 5.19
N ARG A 17 -7.21 4.21 6.03
CA ARG A 17 -5.83 4.47 5.59
C ARG A 17 -5.19 3.25 4.95
N LEU A 18 -5.32 2.08 5.57
CA LEU A 18 -4.82 0.82 5.02
C LEU A 18 -5.42 0.54 3.63
N LEU A 19 -6.74 0.71 3.47
CA LEU A 19 -7.41 0.53 2.18
C LEU A 19 -6.91 1.53 1.13
N ALA A 20 -6.70 2.79 1.51
CA ALA A 20 -6.16 3.80 0.61
C ALA A 20 -4.74 3.46 0.16
N ALA A 21 -3.87 3.02 1.08
CA ALA A 21 -2.51 2.58 0.77
C ALA A 21 -2.52 1.35 -0.16
N LEU A 22 -3.38 0.36 0.08
CA LEU A 22 -3.53 -0.79 -0.81
C LEU A 22 -3.99 -0.37 -2.22
N ALA A 23 -4.94 0.57 -2.32
CA ALA A 23 -5.39 1.09 -3.61
C ALA A 23 -4.26 1.82 -4.36
N GLU A 24 -3.43 2.59 -3.65
CA GLU A 24 -2.24 3.21 -4.22
C GLU A 24 -1.24 2.18 -4.73
N GLY A 25 -1.02 1.08 -3.98
CA GLY A 25 -0.17 -0.03 -4.39
C GLY A 25 -0.64 -0.72 -5.67
N ILE A 26 -1.94 -0.92 -5.82
CA ILE A 26 -2.55 -1.44 -7.06
C ILE A 26 -2.29 -0.47 -8.22
N ALA A 27 -2.48 0.84 -8.00
CA ALA A 27 -2.23 1.85 -9.04
C ALA A 27 -0.75 1.92 -9.45
N LEU A 28 0.18 1.82 -8.50
CA LEU A 28 1.62 1.73 -8.76
C LEU A 28 1.97 0.48 -9.58
N SER A 29 1.37 -0.67 -9.24
CA SER A 29 1.56 -1.92 -9.97
C SER A 29 1.04 -1.85 -11.40
N GLY A 30 -0.13 -1.22 -11.61
CA GLY A 30 -0.68 -0.97 -12.94
C GLY A 30 0.23 -0.07 -13.79
N ARG A 31 0.81 0.98 -13.19
CA ARG A 31 1.82 1.82 -13.87
C ARG A 31 3.06 1.03 -14.26
N PHE A 32 3.56 0.16 -13.38
CA PHE A 32 4.72 -0.69 -13.69
C PHE A 32 4.46 -1.59 -14.90
N LEU A 33 3.28 -2.23 -14.97
CA LEU A 33 2.89 -3.06 -16.10
C LEU A 33 2.90 -2.27 -17.41
N GLY A 34 2.33 -1.05 -17.42
CA GLY A 34 2.37 -0.19 -18.60
C GLY A 34 3.79 0.23 -19.03
N MET A 35 4.70 0.39 -18.08
CA MET A 35 6.13 0.63 -18.39
C MET A 35 6.77 -0.58 -19.07
N LEU A 36 6.47 -1.80 -18.63
CA LEU A 36 6.97 -3.03 -19.26
C LEU A 36 6.49 -3.19 -20.70
N ASP A 37 5.23 -2.86 -20.97
CA ASP A 37 4.70 -2.87 -22.34
C ASP A 37 5.42 -1.85 -23.24
N THR A 38 5.70 -0.66 -22.70
CA THR A 38 6.46 0.38 -23.41
C THR A 38 7.90 -0.05 -23.68
N GLU A 39 8.57 -0.64 -22.68
CA GLU A 39 9.92 -1.19 -22.85
C GLU A 39 9.99 -2.32 -23.85
N ARG A 40 8.97 -3.19 -23.89
CA ARG A 40 8.89 -4.30 -24.85
C ARG A 40 8.92 -3.78 -26.29
N VAL A 41 8.16 -2.71 -26.57
CA VAL A 41 8.17 -2.05 -27.88
C VAL A 41 9.51 -1.38 -28.15
N ALA A 42 10.01 -0.60 -27.18
CA ALA A 42 11.28 0.11 -27.34
C ALA A 42 12.49 -0.83 -27.55
N LEU A 43 12.50 -2.01 -26.92
CA LEU A 43 13.52 -3.04 -27.15
C LEU A 43 13.44 -3.62 -28.55
N ALA A 44 12.23 -3.87 -29.07
CA ALA A 44 12.05 -4.34 -30.44
C ALA A 44 12.54 -3.32 -31.47
N ASP A 45 12.34 -2.03 -31.19
CA ASP A 45 12.75 -0.92 -32.04
C ASP A 45 14.20 -0.45 -31.77
N MET A 46 14.89 -1.06 -30.80
CA MET A 46 16.21 -0.63 -30.31
C MET A 46 16.27 0.86 -29.92
N ASP A 47 15.16 1.44 -29.45
CA ASP A 47 15.07 2.84 -29.04
C ASP A 47 15.67 3.06 -27.65
N VAL A 48 16.99 3.27 -27.63
CA VAL A 48 17.76 3.54 -26.42
C VAL A 48 17.25 4.76 -25.65
N THR A 49 16.70 5.77 -26.35
CA THR A 49 16.21 7.00 -25.69
C THR A 49 14.95 6.72 -24.89
N VAL A 50 14.04 5.91 -25.41
CA VAL A 50 12.87 5.45 -24.66
C VAL A 50 13.29 4.57 -23.50
N LEU A 51 14.23 3.63 -23.70
CA LEU A 51 14.70 2.76 -22.62
C LEU A 51 15.33 3.54 -21.46
N MET A 52 16.17 4.55 -21.74
CA MET A 52 16.73 5.41 -20.70
C MET A 52 15.65 6.19 -19.92
N ARG A 53 14.57 6.62 -20.59
CA ARG A 53 13.44 7.26 -19.91
C ARG A 53 12.66 6.28 -19.04
N GLN A 54 12.49 5.04 -19.48
CA GLN A 54 11.82 3.99 -18.70
C GLN A 54 12.61 3.64 -17.42
N VAL A 55 13.94 3.59 -17.49
CA VAL A 55 14.78 3.40 -16.30
C VAL A 55 14.52 4.48 -15.24
N ARG A 56 14.54 5.76 -15.63
CA ARG A 56 14.28 6.87 -14.69
C ARG A 56 12.85 6.81 -14.11
N ALA A 57 11.85 6.55 -14.95
CA ALA A 57 10.47 6.42 -14.50
C ALA A 57 10.29 5.27 -13.48
N LYS A 58 11.03 4.16 -13.65
CA LYS A 58 11.03 3.05 -12.71
C LYS A 58 11.76 3.36 -11.41
N GLU A 59 12.82 4.16 -11.43
CA GLU A 59 13.49 4.65 -10.22
C GLU A 59 12.52 5.50 -9.37
N GLU A 60 11.78 6.41 -9.99
CA GLU A 60 10.74 7.20 -9.32
C GLU A 60 9.63 6.30 -8.74
N LEU A 61 9.21 5.29 -9.52
CA LEU A 61 8.22 4.32 -9.06
C LEU A 61 8.70 3.52 -7.84
N LEU A 62 9.98 3.12 -7.82
CA LEU A 62 10.59 2.37 -6.73
C LEU A 62 10.57 3.19 -5.43
N VAL A 63 10.90 4.47 -5.50
CA VAL A 63 10.82 5.38 -4.33
C VAL A 63 9.37 5.46 -3.82
N GLY A 64 8.40 5.55 -4.72
CA GLY A 64 6.97 5.53 -4.36
C GLY A 64 6.55 4.24 -3.66
N LEU A 65 6.98 3.08 -4.18
CA LEU A 65 6.70 1.77 -3.59
C LEU A 65 7.34 1.60 -2.20
N GLN A 66 8.57 2.07 -2.01
CA GLN A 66 9.25 2.01 -0.71
C GLN A 66 8.54 2.83 0.35
N ARG A 67 8.09 4.03 -0.03
CA ARG A 67 7.29 4.88 0.87
C ARG A 67 5.97 4.19 1.24
N LEU A 68 5.31 3.60 0.25
CA LEU A 68 4.05 2.89 0.49
C LEU A 68 4.23 1.66 1.40
N ASP A 69 5.31 0.90 1.22
CA ASP A 69 5.65 -0.24 2.09
C ASP A 69 5.81 0.19 3.56
N GLN A 70 6.46 1.33 3.79
CA GLN A 70 6.56 1.91 5.12
C GLN A 70 5.19 2.32 5.68
N GLU A 71 4.37 3.04 4.90
CA GLU A 71 3.03 3.47 5.32
C GLU A 71 2.12 2.27 5.64
N LEU A 72 2.18 1.20 4.85
CA LEU A 72 1.47 -0.06 5.11
C LEU A 72 1.96 -0.73 6.40
N GLY A 73 3.27 -0.79 6.62
CA GLY A 73 3.86 -1.37 7.83
C GLY A 73 3.43 -0.65 9.10
N GLU A 74 3.44 0.68 9.08
CA GLU A 74 2.98 1.53 10.19
C GLU A 74 1.48 1.33 10.45
N SER A 75 0.65 1.40 9.41
CA SER A 75 -0.80 1.23 9.51
C SER A 75 -1.21 -0.16 10.06
N MET A 76 -0.56 -1.22 9.57
CA MET A 76 -0.76 -2.58 10.07
C MET A 76 -0.33 -2.75 11.53
N ALA A 77 0.77 -2.11 11.95
CA ALA A 77 1.22 -2.15 13.33
C ALA A 77 0.24 -1.42 14.28
N GLU A 78 -0.33 -0.30 13.84
CA GLU A 78 -1.34 0.45 14.59
C GLU A 78 -2.66 -0.33 14.71
N LEU A 79 -3.15 -0.92 13.62
CA LEU A 79 -4.32 -1.81 13.65
C LEU A 79 -4.11 -3.00 14.58
N ARG A 80 -2.92 -3.61 14.54
CA ARG A 80 -2.59 -4.73 15.43
C ARG A 80 -2.61 -4.32 16.89
N ARG A 81 -2.02 -3.18 17.25
CA ARG A 81 -2.09 -2.64 18.62
C ARG A 81 -3.52 -2.37 19.05
N ALA A 82 -4.35 -1.82 18.17
CA ALA A 82 -5.75 -1.52 18.49
C ALA A 82 -6.62 -2.78 18.64
N THR A 83 -6.23 -3.90 18.01
CA THR A 83 -6.96 -5.18 18.04
C THR A 83 -6.43 -6.17 19.07
N GLU A 84 -5.18 -6.06 19.52
CA GLU A 84 -4.62 -6.86 20.63
C GLU A 84 -5.16 -6.43 22.01
N VAL A 85 -5.92 -5.34 22.10
CA VAL A 85 -6.68 -4.94 23.30
C VAL A 85 -7.98 -5.77 23.42
N GLY A 86 -7.83 -7.06 23.74
CA GLY A 86 -8.90 -7.91 24.26
C GLY A 86 -9.94 -8.45 23.25
N PRO A 87 -10.88 -9.30 23.72
CA PRO A 87 -11.81 -10.09 22.88
C PRO A 87 -12.71 -9.28 21.91
N ALA A 88 -12.74 -7.95 22.03
CA ALA A 88 -13.39 -7.05 21.08
C ALA A 88 -12.66 -6.97 19.72
N GLY A 89 -11.33 -7.12 19.70
CA GLY A 89 -10.55 -7.11 18.45
C GLY A 89 -10.83 -8.31 17.54
N LEU A 90 -11.13 -9.47 18.14
CA LEU A 90 -11.56 -10.67 17.42
C LEU A 90 -12.97 -10.50 16.82
N ALA A 91 -13.86 -9.78 17.48
CA ALA A 91 -15.21 -9.51 16.97
C ALA A 91 -15.20 -8.55 15.76
N SER A 92 -14.29 -7.58 15.73
CA SER A 92 -14.12 -6.64 14.60
C SER A 92 -13.54 -7.32 13.34
N LEU A 93 -12.68 -8.32 13.52
CA LEU A 93 -12.20 -9.16 12.41
C LEU A 93 -13.26 -10.16 11.93
N ALA A 94 -14.09 -10.67 12.85
CA ALA A 94 -15.18 -11.59 12.52
C ALA A 94 -16.36 -10.91 11.79
N SER A 95 -16.51 -9.59 11.87
CA SER A 95 -17.53 -8.85 11.11
C SER A 95 -17.09 -8.45 9.70
N LEU A 96 -15.87 -8.81 9.28
CA LEU A 96 -15.33 -8.60 7.93
C LEU A 96 -15.52 -9.81 7.00
N PHE A 97 -16.13 -10.90 7.48
CA PHE A 97 -16.54 -12.10 6.72
C PHE A 97 -18.00 -12.44 7.03
#